data_AF-A0A512JCQ1-F1
#
_entry.id   AF-A0A512JCQ1-F1
#
_cell.length_a   1.000
_cell.length_b   1.000
_cell.length_c   1.000
_cell.angle_alpha   90.00
_cell.angle_beta   90.00
_cell.angle_gamma   90.00
#
_symmetry.space_group_name_H-M   'P 1'
#
loop_
_entity.id
_entity.type
_entity.pdbx_description
1 polymer ?
#
loop_
_entity_poly.entity_id
_entity_poly.type
_entity_poly.pdbx_seq_one_letter_code
_entity_poly.pdbx_strand_id
1 'polypeptide(L)' 'MKSDQELTQDNLTKLSSLVTDTVSDCLSNGKKASSSLIERLRTYERTARDADLGAQTVQVIASGRRLLGDRRNLSPR' A
#
# COMPACT_ATOMS: atom_id res chain seq x y z
N MET A 1 -19.09 -20.11 11.56
CA MET A 1 -17.71 -20.12 11.04
C MET A 1 -17.57 -18.95 10.07
N LYS A 2 -17.32 -17.75 10.60
CA LYS A 2 -17.14 -16.49 9.84
C LYS A 2 -15.88 -15.85 10.41
N SER A 3 -14.69 -16.27 9.99
CA SER A 3 -13.52 -15.92 10.81
C SER A 3 -12.21 -15.64 10.10
N ASP A 4 -12.01 -16.07 8.85
CA ASP A 4 -10.74 -15.79 8.17
C ASP A 4 -10.86 -14.72 7.08
N GLN A 5 -11.87 -14.82 6.20
CA GLN A 5 -12.06 -13.85 5.12
C GLN A 5 -12.57 -12.47 5.58
N GLU A 6 -13.48 -12.38 6.56
CA GLU A 6 -13.97 -11.08 7.06
C GLU A 6 -12.87 -10.30 7.81
N LEU A 7 -12.01 -11.01 8.56
CA LEU A 7 -10.88 -10.40 9.26
C LEU A 7 -9.85 -9.87 8.26
N THR A 8 -9.61 -10.62 7.19
CA THR A 8 -8.72 -10.22 6.10
C THR A 8 -9.28 -9.00 5.37
N GLN A 9 -10.58 -8.98 5.07
CA GLN A 9 -11.23 -7.87 4.37
C GLN A 9 -11.23 -6.55 5.16
N ASP A 10 -11.44 -6.61 6.48
CA ASP A 10 -11.40 -5.42 7.35
C ASP A 10 -9.98 -4.84 7.43
N ASN A 11 -8.98 -5.70 7.59
CA ASN A 11 -7.57 -5.31 7.57
C ASN A 11 -7.14 -4.74 6.20
N LEU A 12 -7.65 -5.31 5.10
CA LEU A 12 -7.43 -4.80 3.75
C LEU A 12 -8.00 -3.40 3.56
N THR A 13 -9.22 -3.19 4.03
CA THR A 13 -9.92 -1.89 3.94
C THR A 13 -9.18 -0.83 4.76
N LYS A 14 -8.76 -1.17 5.98
CA LYS A 14 -7.93 -0.30 6.83
C LYS A 14 -6.59 0.03 6.19
N LEU A 15 -5.91 -0.97 5.61
CA LEU A 15 -4.62 -0.76 4.94
C LEU A 15 -4.77 0.15 3.72
N SER A 16 -5.77 -0.11 2.88
CA SER A 16 -6.07 0.72 1.70
C SER A 16 -6.39 2.15 2.10
N SER A 17 -7.18 2.35 3.15
CA SER A 17 -7.51 3.68 3.67
C SER A 17 -6.27 4.39 4.20
N LEU A 18 -5.41 3.70 4.96
CA LEU A 18 -4.17 4.26 5.51
C LEU A 18 -3.21 4.68 4.39
N VAL A 19 -3.05 3.84 3.37
CA VAL A 19 -2.22 4.14 2.19
C VAL A 19 -2.76 5.35 1.46
N THR A 20 -4.08 5.39 1.22
CA THR A 20 -4.73 6.50 0.51
C THR A 20 -4.58 7.81 1.28
N ASP A 21 -4.87 7.80 2.58
CA ASP A 21 -4.76 8.97 3.45
C ASP A 21 -3.32 9.51 3.48
N THR A 22 -2.34 8.62 3.65
CA THR A 22 -0.92 9.03 3.72
C THR A 22 -0.42 9.56 2.37
N VAL A 23 -0.84 8.98 1.25
CA VAL A 23 -0.50 9.47 -0.09
C VAL A 23 -1.18 10.82 -0.35
N SER A 24 -2.46 10.96 0.03
CA SER A 24 -3.25 12.17 -0.18
C SER A 24 -2.71 13.34 0.65
N ASP A 25 -2.32 13.12 1.90
CA ASP A 25 -1.65 14.13 2.73
C ASP A 25 -0.31 14.57 2.12
N CYS A 26 0.50 13.60 1.66
CA CYS A 26 1.79 13.90 1.05
C CYS A 26 1.64 14.72 -0.24
N LEU A 27 0.63 14.40 -1.07
CA LEU A 27 0.32 15.15 -2.29
C LEU A 27 -0.23 16.54 -1.98
N SER A 28 -1.13 16.66 -1.00
CA SER A 28 -1.77 17.94 -0.62
C SER A 28 -0.77 18.92 0.01
N ASN A 29 0.18 18.42 0.80
CA ASN A 29 1.21 19.25 1.42
C ASN A 29 2.37 19.59 0.48
N GLY A 30 2.37 19.10 -0.76
CA GLY A 30 3.42 19.35 -1.76
C GLY A 30 4.83 18.89 -1.33
N LYS A 31 4.92 18.09 -0.26
CA LYS A 31 6.19 17.61 0.28
C LYS A 31 6.67 16.44 -0.57
N LYS A 32 7.97 16.42 -0.89
CA LYS A 32 8.60 15.18 -1.37
C LYS A 32 8.32 14.08 -0.35
N ALA A 33 7.80 12.96 -0.84
CA ALA A 33 7.57 11.79 -0.01
C ALA A 33 8.85 11.47 0.76
N SER A 34 8.74 11.37 2.08
CA SER A 34 9.88 10.99 2.90
C SER A 34 10.34 9.59 2.48
N SER A 35 11.65 9.37 2.43
CA SER A 35 12.22 8.05 2.14
C SER A 35 11.58 6.97 3.04
N SER A 36 11.32 7.32 4.30
CA SER A 36 10.63 6.48 5.28
C SER A 36 9.21 6.09 4.87
N LEU A 37 8.44 6.96 4.20
CA LEU A 37 7.11 6.64 3.70
C LEU A 37 7.18 5.63 2.55
N ILE A 38 8.11 5.83 1.62
CA ILE A 38 8.32 4.91 0.49
C ILE A 38 8.74 3.52 1.00
N GLU A 39 9.64 3.46 1.99
CA GLU A 39 10.04 2.19 2.61
C GLU A 39 8.88 1.50 3.33
N ARG A 40 8.04 2.26 4.02
CA ARG A 40 6.88 1.73 4.74
C ARG A 40 5.83 1.14 3.77
N LEU A 41 5.58 1.82 2.65
CA LEU A 41 4.73 1.27 1.58
C LEU A 41 5.33 0.01 0.94
N ARG A 42 6.66 -0.05 0.79
CA ARG A 42 7.33 -1.27 0.29
C ARG A 42 7.17 -2.44 1.26
N THR A 43 7.25 -2.21 2.56
CA THR A 43 6.97 -3.23 3.57
C THR A 43 5.52 -3.71 3.48
N TYR A 44 4.55 -2.80 3.36
CA TYR A 44 3.15 -3.18 3.18
C TYR A 44 2.91 -3.98 1.90
N GLU A 45 3.56 -3.64 0.78
CA GLU A 45 3.47 -4.42 -0.46
C GLU A 45 4.00 -5.83 -0.27
N ARG A 46 5.14 -5.98 0.42
CA ARG A 46 5.73 -7.29 0.70
C ARG A 46 4.81 -8.12 1.60
N THR A 47 4.31 -7.55 2.68
CA THR A 47 3.37 -8.22 3.59
C THR A 47 2.08 -8.60 2.87
N ALA A 48 1.57 -7.73 2.00
CA ALA A 48 0.36 -8.03 1.22
C ALA A 48 0.58 -9.18 0.24
N ARG A 49 1.74 -9.26 -0.42
CA ARG A 49 2.07 -10.41 -1.27
C ARG A 49 2.28 -11.70 -0.49
N ASP A 50 2.93 -11.62 0.67
CA ASP A 50 3.23 -12.79 1.52
C ASP A 50 1.96 -13.41 2.11
N ALA A 51 0.99 -12.56 2.48
CA ALA A 51 -0.29 -12.97 3.04
C ALA A 51 -1.39 -13.23 1.97
N ASP A 52 -1.02 -13.33 0.68
CA ASP A 52 -1.95 -13.47 -0.47
C ASP A 52 -3.12 -12.47 -0.43
N LEU A 53 -2.85 -11.27 0.09
CA LEU A 53 -3.82 -10.20 0.17
C LEU A 53 -4.08 -9.73 -1.26
N GLY A 54 -5.29 -10.05 -1.75
CA GLY A 54 -5.65 -10.05 -3.17
C GLY A 54 -5.07 -8.92 -4.02
N ALA A 55 -4.89 -9.22 -5.32
CA ALA A 55 -4.17 -8.38 -6.29
C ALA A 55 -4.52 -6.88 -6.26
N GLN A 56 -5.77 -6.54 -5.93
CA GLN A 56 -6.23 -5.15 -5.78
C GLN A 56 -5.45 -4.37 -4.71
N THR A 57 -5.17 -4.96 -3.54
CA THR A 57 -4.45 -4.29 -2.46
C THR A 57 -3.00 -4.03 -2.83
N VAL A 58 -2.35 -5.02 -3.44
CA VAL A 58 -0.99 -4.87 -3.96
C VAL A 58 -0.94 -3.76 -5.02
N GLN A 59 -1.95 -3.67 -5.90
CA GLN A 59 -2.04 -2.60 -6.89
C GLN A 59 -2.23 -1.20 -6.28
N VAL A 60 -3.04 -1.06 -5.23
CA VAL A 60 -3.22 0.22 -4.52
C VAL A 60 -1.89 0.69 -3.92
N ILE A 61 -1.18 -0.21 -3.22
CA ILE A 61 0.12 0.10 -2.61
C ILE A 61 1.15 0.46 -3.68
N ALA A 62 1.23 -0.32 -4.75
CA ALA A 62 2.13 -0.07 -5.88
C ALA A 62 1.84 1.27 -6.57
N SER A 63 0.57 1.64 -6.71
CA SER A 63 0.16 2.91 -7.31
C SER A 63 0.50 4.10 -6.41
N GLY A 64 0.27 3.98 -5.10
CA GLY A 64 0.68 4.99 -4.13
C GLY A 64 2.18 5.25 -4.16
N ARG A 65 3.00 4.19 -4.23
CA ARG A 65 4.46 4.31 -4.37
C ARG A 65 4.87 5.07 -5.63
N ARG A 66 4.23 4.81 -6.77
CA ARG A 66 4.50 5.52 -8.04
C ARG A 66 4.18 7.01 -7.94
N LEU A 67 3.03 7.36 -7.36
CA LEU A 67 2.61 8.75 -7.16
C LEU A 67 3.60 9.53 -6.29
N LEU A 68 4.20 8.85 -5.31
CA LEU A 68 5.22 9.40 -4.42
C LEU A 68 6.63 9.43 -5.03
N GLY A 69 6.78 9.08 -6.31
CA GLY A 69 8.05 9.14 -7.04
C GLY A 69 8.94 7.90 -6.90
N ASP A 70 8.46 6.83 -6.26
CA ASP A 70 9.20 5.55 -6.20
C ASP A 70 9.08 4.80 -7.52
N ARG A 71 10.03 5.07 -8.43
CA ARG A 71 10.14 4.40 -9.74
C ARG A 71 10.92 3.08 -9.67
N ARG A 72 11.34 2.63 -8.48
CA ARG A 72 12.13 1.40 -8.33
C ARG A 72 11.26 0.16 -8.60
N ASN A 73 11.26 -0.23 -9.87
CA ASN A 73 11.00 -1.55 -10.43
C ASN A 73 9.91 -2.36 -9.71
N LEU A 74 8.66 -2.12 -10.08
CA LEU A 74 7.60 -3.10 -9.93
C LEU A 74 7.78 -4.12 -11.06
N SER A 75 8.83 -4.94 -10.97
CA SER A 75 9.01 -6.07 -11.87
C SER A 75 7.83 -7.01 -11.66
N PRO A 76 7.04 -7.33 -12.70
CA PRO A 76 6.19 -8.51 -12.64
C PRO A 76 7.11 -9.72 -12.52
N ARG A 77 6.92 -10.51 -11.47
CA ARG A 77 7.45 -11.88 -11.42
C ARG A 77 6.31 -12.81 -11.78
#